data_AF-A0A7S4ND78-F1
#
_entry.id   AF-A0A7S4ND78-F1
#
_cell.length_a   1.000
_cell.length_b   1.000
_cell.length_c   1.000
_cell.angle_alpha   90.00
_cell.angle_beta   90.00
_cell.angle_gamma   90.00
#
_symmetry.space_group_name_H-M   'P 1'
#
loop_
_entity.id
_entity.type
_entity.pdbx_description
1 polymer ?
#
loop_
_entity_poly.entity_id
_entity_poly.type
_entity_poly.pdbx_seq_one_letter_code
_entity_poly.pdbx_strand_id
1 'polypeptide(L)'
;MSNRDRWERSKRWRMRTMLCYNAALGAWSNAASSGLGGGKGGGGSGTGGGNAVRDAALKAEHLLLEMAEGNDDKDEGGSPSLSEGAKAQHRPGTLREFVRPDTVSFNTVISAWAKSGRRRGTPPLTAEGKIAPLAAGRAYDETATAASERAESILRLMQELQYESDAESDTESDSEMEFDDIFDGYGSEHYRDEEERDMLKPWKTAIRPTASSYNGVIAAWARSPCPDAPRRALALLNEMAEAHRSHRRSHPHSRRGGRGGNGGGRYGGRTARGGGLAGPPTPTSATYCSTITAFKNSSDPRAADDAEGVFARMLLGDLDHDDDDDGGSSSSDGGSRDWGRGGGMGRGGLRRRGGGGGRG
;
A
#
# COMPACT_ATOMS: atom_id res chain seq x y z
N MET A 1 41.99 0.05 -14.34
CA MET A 1 40.54 -0.13 -14.15
C MET A 1 39.94 1.26 -13.99
N SER A 2 39.13 1.73 -14.92
CA SER A 2 38.64 3.11 -14.91
C SER A 2 37.65 3.33 -13.75
N ASN A 3 37.44 4.59 -13.34
CA ASN A 3 36.41 4.94 -12.36
C ASN A 3 35.02 4.55 -12.87
N ARG A 4 34.78 4.71 -14.17
CA ARG A 4 33.58 4.21 -14.87
C ARG A 4 33.39 2.71 -14.68
N ASP A 5 34.43 1.89 -14.85
CA ASP A 5 34.34 0.43 -14.66
C ASP A 5 34.05 0.02 -13.21
N ARG A 6 34.51 0.80 -12.23
CA ARG A 6 34.23 0.57 -10.80
C ARG A 6 32.77 0.92 -10.50
N TRP A 7 32.32 2.07 -10.99
CA TRP A 7 30.94 2.53 -10.85
C TRP A 7 29.93 1.58 -11.51
N GLU A 8 30.16 1.18 -12.76
CA GLU A 8 29.26 0.25 -13.46
C GLU A 8 29.16 -1.11 -12.78
N ARG A 9 30.27 -1.59 -12.20
CA ARG A 9 30.25 -2.83 -11.41
C ARG A 9 29.45 -2.67 -10.13
N SER A 10 29.62 -1.55 -9.43
CA SER A 10 28.82 -1.23 -8.24
C SER A 10 27.33 -1.19 -8.58
N LYS A 11 26.95 -0.46 -9.65
CA LYS A 11 25.57 -0.38 -10.15
C LYS A 11 25.00 -1.76 -10.50
N ARG A 12 25.72 -2.54 -11.31
CA ARG A 12 25.32 -3.90 -11.70
C ARG A 12 25.19 -4.83 -10.49
N TRP A 13 26.08 -4.69 -9.52
CA TRP A 13 26.04 -5.46 -8.29
C TRP A 13 24.79 -5.11 -7.46
N ARG A 14 24.53 -3.82 -7.18
CA ARG A 14 23.34 -3.38 -6.43
C ARG A 14 22.04 -3.84 -7.09
N MET A 15 21.94 -3.69 -8.41
CA MET A 15 20.74 -4.11 -9.17
C MET A 15 20.53 -5.62 -9.08
N ARG A 16 21.60 -6.43 -9.20
CA ARG A 16 21.51 -7.89 -9.03
C ARG A 16 21.12 -8.26 -7.61
N THR A 17 21.71 -7.61 -6.62
CA THR A 17 21.41 -7.83 -5.21
C THR A 17 19.93 -7.54 -4.93
N MET A 18 19.40 -6.40 -5.36
CA MET A 18 17.98 -6.06 -5.22
C MET A 18 17.07 -7.07 -5.93
N LEU A 19 17.43 -7.53 -7.13
CA LEU A 19 16.69 -8.58 -7.83
C LEU A 19 16.69 -9.91 -7.06
N CYS A 20 17.80 -10.29 -6.42
CA CYS A 20 17.86 -11.46 -5.55
C CYS A 20 16.97 -11.32 -4.32
N TYR A 21 16.93 -10.14 -3.69
CA TYR A 21 16.02 -9.83 -2.59
C TYR A 21 14.56 -9.96 -3.01
N ASN A 22 14.17 -9.30 -4.11
CA ASN A 22 12.83 -9.40 -4.67
C ASN A 22 12.44 -10.84 -5.04
N ALA A 23 13.38 -11.63 -5.55
CA ALA A 23 13.16 -13.05 -5.83
C ALA A 23 12.93 -13.87 -4.54
N ALA A 24 13.68 -13.60 -3.47
CA ALA A 24 13.52 -14.25 -2.17
C ALA A 24 12.15 -13.90 -1.54
N LEU A 25 11.80 -12.61 -1.52
CA LEU A 25 10.48 -12.14 -1.07
C LEU A 25 9.36 -12.79 -1.88
N GLY A 26 9.52 -12.86 -3.21
CA GLY A 26 8.57 -13.51 -4.10
C GLY A 26 8.41 -15.01 -3.82
N ALA A 27 9.52 -15.72 -3.57
CA ALA A 27 9.50 -17.13 -3.20
C ALA A 27 8.75 -17.37 -1.88
N TRP A 28 8.97 -16.54 -0.86
CA TRP A 28 8.26 -16.61 0.41
C TRP A 28 6.78 -16.25 0.27
N SER A 29 6.43 -15.22 -0.50
CA SER A 29 5.03 -14.86 -0.81
C SER A 29 4.31 -15.97 -1.59
N ASN A 30 5.01 -16.67 -2.47
CA ASN A 30 4.47 -17.80 -3.22
C ASN A 30 4.31 -19.04 -2.31
N ALA A 31 5.27 -19.34 -1.44
CA ALA A 31 5.14 -20.38 -0.42
C ALA A 31 3.92 -20.11 0.50
N ALA A 32 3.70 -18.84 0.85
CA ALA A 32 2.52 -18.39 1.57
C ALA A 32 1.20 -18.67 0.80
N SER A 33 1.25 -18.72 -0.54
CA SER A 33 0.09 -18.95 -1.41
C SER A 33 -0.18 -20.43 -1.66
N SER A 34 0.87 -21.22 -1.89
CA SER A 34 0.80 -22.62 -2.35
C SER A 34 0.40 -23.60 -1.26
N GLY A 35 0.49 -23.21 0.01
CA GLY A 35 -0.08 -23.94 1.15
C GLY A 35 -1.59 -24.22 1.03
N LEU A 36 -2.30 -23.70 0.02
CA LEU A 36 -3.73 -23.94 -0.18
C LEU A 36 -4.08 -25.05 -1.19
N GLY A 37 -3.13 -25.54 -2.01
CA GLY A 37 -3.48 -26.33 -3.21
C GLY A 37 -2.95 -27.76 -3.33
N GLY A 38 -1.96 -28.18 -2.52
CA GLY A 38 -1.22 -29.41 -2.78
C GLY A 38 -1.56 -30.56 -1.83
N GLY A 39 -2.30 -31.56 -2.31
CA GLY A 39 -2.38 -32.88 -1.67
C GLY A 39 -3.79 -33.39 -1.43
N LYS A 40 -4.53 -33.71 -2.50
CA LYS A 40 -5.83 -34.38 -2.43
C LYS A 40 -5.74 -35.88 -2.08
N GLY A 41 -4.55 -36.39 -1.73
CA GLY A 41 -4.32 -37.81 -1.47
C GLY A 41 -3.52 -38.02 -0.19
N GLY A 42 -4.17 -38.57 0.85
CA GLY A 42 -3.54 -38.95 2.11
C GLY A 42 -4.17 -38.23 3.30
N GLY A 43 -5.07 -38.91 4.01
CA GLY A 43 -5.84 -38.41 5.17
C GLY A 43 -5.02 -38.13 6.42
N GLY A 44 -3.89 -37.42 6.30
CA GLY A 44 -3.12 -36.91 7.42
C GLY A 44 -3.71 -35.60 7.92
N SER A 45 -4.20 -35.60 9.16
CA SER A 45 -4.64 -34.44 9.95
C SER A 45 -3.62 -33.28 9.86
N GLY A 46 -3.85 -32.36 8.92
CA GLY A 46 -2.90 -31.33 8.51
C GLY A 46 -3.12 -29.98 9.19
N THR A 47 -2.64 -29.84 10.42
CA THR A 47 -2.58 -28.55 11.15
C THR A 47 -1.30 -27.75 10.84
N GLY A 48 -0.26 -28.35 10.28
CA GLY A 48 1.06 -27.71 10.10
C GLY A 48 1.17 -26.65 8.99
N GLY A 49 0.22 -26.57 8.05
CA GLY A 49 0.34 -25.70 6.88
C GLY A 49 0.24 -24.20 7.15
N GLY A 50 -0.52 -23.79 8.18
CA GLY A 50 -0.74 -22.37 8.48
C GLY A 50 0.51 -21.68 9.05
N ASN A 51 1.28 -22.38 9.87
CA ASN A 51 2.49 -21.84 10.49
C ASN A 51 3.57 -21.54 9.44
N ALA A 52 3.77 -22.42 8.47
CA ALA A 52 4.75 -22.21 7.40
C ALA A 52 4.48 -20.94 6.56
N VAL A 53 3.20 -20.66 6.29
CA VAL A 53 2.77 -19.46 5.56
C VAL A 53 3.06 -18.19 6.38
N ARG A 54 2.77 -18.21 7.68
CA ARG A 54 3.03 -17.10 8.59
C ARG A 54 4.54 -16.86 8.78
N ASP A 55 5.33 -17.92 8.96
CA ASP A 55 6.77 -17.84 9.12
C ASP A 55 7.45 -17.26 7.87
N ALA A 56 6.94 -17.60 6.68
CA ALA A 56 7.40 -17.01 5.42
C ALA A 56 7.11 -15.50 5.36
N ALA A 57 5.92 -15.06 5.80
CA ALA A 57 5.57 -13.64 5.86
C ALA A 57 6.43 -12.87 6.88
N LEU A 58 6.67 -13.44 8.06
CA LEU A 58 7.55 -12.85 9.09
C LEU A 58 8.99 -12.69 8.60
N LYS A 59 9.54 -13.70 7.90
CA LYS A 59 10.88 -13.59 7.29
C LYS A 59 10.94 -12.52 6.22
N ALA A 60 9.89 -12.40 5.40
CA ALA A 60 9.78 -11.37 4.38
C ALA A 60 9.72 -9.96 5.00
N GLU A 61 8.96 -9.78 6.08
CA GLU A 61 8.87 -8.53 6.84
C GLU A 61 10.20 -8.17 7.51
N HIS A 62 10.84 -9.09 8.22
CA HIS A 62 12.11 -8.83 8.87
C HIS A 62 13.18 -8.39 7.86
N LEU A 63 13.22 -9.04 6.69
CA LEU A 63 14.15 -8.66 5.63
C LEU A 63 13.86 -7.28 5.04
N LEU A 64 12.58 -6.91 4.92
CA LEU A 64 12.16 -5.58 4.47
C LEU A 64 12.55 -4.50 5.48
N LEU A 65 12.29 -4.72 6.76
CA LEU A 65 12.66 -3.78 7.84
C LEU A 65 14.18 -3.62 7.94
N GLU A 66 14.93 -4.72 7.83
CA GLU A 66 16.41 -4.68 7.80
C GLU A 66 16.95 -3.84 6.63
N MET A 67 16.28 -3.85 5.48
CA MET A 67 16.65 -2.98 4.35
C MET A 67 16.25 -1.51 4.58
N ALA A 68 15.20 -1.25 5.35
CA ALA A 68 14.71 0.10 5.64
C ALA A 68 15.57 0.80 6.70
N GLU A 69 15.92 0.11 7.80
CA GLU A 69 16.68 0.65 8.95
C GLU A 69 18.16 0.92 8.64
N GLY A 70 18.72 0.34 7.59
CA GLY A 70 20.17 0.33 7.32
C GLY A 70 20.82 1.67 6.92
N ASN A 71 20.18 2.82 7.13
CA ASN A 71 20.67 4.13 6.62
C ASN A 71 21.07 5.16 7.69
N ASP A 72 20.67 5.03 8.96
CA ASP A 72 20.77 6.17 9.90
C ASP A 72 22.07 6.23 10.72
N ASP A 73 22.93 5.21 10.68
CA ASP A 73 24.14 5.14 11.51
C ASP A 73 25.28 6.09 11.08
N LYS A 74 25.05 7.07 10.19
CA LYS A 74 26.16 7.84 9.57
C LYS A 74 26.57 9.13 10.25
N ASP A 75 25.75 9.79 11.07
CA ASP A 75 26.05 11.21 11.39
C ASP A 75 26.02 11.61 12.87
N GLU A 76 26.05 10.67 13.82
CA GLU A 76 26.28 11.04 15.23
C GLU A 76 27.77 11.32 15.52
N GLY A 77 28.26 12.44 14.98
CA GLY A 77 28.97 13.48 15.74
C GLY A 77 30.34 13.17 16.37
N GLY A 78 30.90 11.98 16.19
CA GLY A 78 32.25 11.66 16.65
C GLY A 78 33.26 11.92 15.55
N SER A 79 33.67 13.17 15.30
CA SER A 79 34.85 13.46 14.49
C SER A 79 36.00 12.58 15.00
N PRO A 80 36.47 11.56 14.24
CA PRO A 80 37.59 10.76 14.68
C PRO A 80 38.78 11.71 14.69
N SER A 81 39.21 12.11 15.89
CA SER A 81 40.40 12.91 16.08
C SER A 81 41.52 12.28 15.29
N LEU A 82 42.09 13.04 14.36
CA LEU A 82 43.17 12.69 13.44
C LEU A 82 44.39 12.17 14.21
N SER A 83 44.38 10.92 14.65
CA SER A 83 45.59 10.20 15.03
C SER A 83 46.05 9.41 13.81
N GLU A 84 46.97 10.02 13.08
CA GLU A 84 47.70 9.46 11.93
C GLU A 84 48.23 8.05 12.24
N GLY A 85 47.92 7.08 11.37
CA GLY A 85 48.71 5.84 11.27
C GLY A 85 47.92 4.52 11.22
N ALA A 86 46.63 4.50 11.55
CA ALA A 86 45.85 3.27 11.49
C ALA A 86 45.35 3.02 10.06
N LYS A 87 46.03 2.13 9.34
CA LYS A 87 45.61 1.54 8.05
C LYS A 87 44.10 1.31 8.07
N ALA A 88 43.36 2.07 7.25
CA ALA A 88 41.92 1.95 7.08
C ALA A 88 41.57 0.51 6.70
N GLN A 89 41.22 -0.29 7.71
CA GLN A 89 40.57 -1.57 7.50
C GLN A 89 39.19 -1.21 6.95
N HIS A 90 39.04 -1.26 5.63
CA HIS A 90 37.75 -1.31 4.97
C HIS A 90 36.96 -2.41 5.67
N ARG A 91 36.08 -2.04 6.62
CA ARG A 91 35.01 -2.92 7.03
C ARG A 91 34.25 -3.17 5.73
N PRO A 92 34.12 -4.44 5.27
CA PRO A 92 33.28 -4.72 4.13
C PRO A 92 31.89 -4.21 4.49
N GLY A 93 31.47 -3.11 3.86
CA GLY A 93 30.18 -2.50 4.10
C GLY A 93 29.14 -3.60 4.03
N THR A 94 28.36 -3.77 5.10
CA THR A 94 27.33 -4.80 5.09
C THR A 94 26.39 -4.50 3.93
N LEU A 95 25.86 -5.54 3.28
CA LEU A 95 24.90 -5.43 2.16
C LEU A 95 23.77 -4.39 2.42
N ARG A 96 23.47 -4.16 3.71
CA ARG A 96 22.54 -3.17 4.28
C ARG A 96 22.76 -1.74 3.80
N GLU A 97 23.99 -1.28 3.66
CA GLU A 97 24.29 0.11 3.28
C GLU A 97 23.96 0.42 1.81
N PHE A 98 23.68 -0.61 1.00
CA PHE A 98 23.63 -0.47 -0.46
C PHE A 98 22.30 -0.87 -1.09
N VAL A 99 21.35 -1.37 -0.30
CA VAL A 99 20.07 -1.87 -0.81
C VAL A 99 18.93 -1.25 -0.01
N ARG A 100 18.32 -0.21 -0.58
CA ARG A 100 17.05 0.32 -0.09
C ARG A 100 15.88 -0.51 -0.65
N PRO A 101 14.83 -0.75 0.14
CA PRO A 101 13.65 -1.44 -0.34
C PRO A 101 12.94 -0.59 -1.39
N ASP A 102 12.40 -1.23 -2.41
CA ASP A 102 11.60 -0.58 -3.46
C ASP A 102 10.10 -0.87 -3.29
N THR A 103 9.27 -0.19 -4.09
CA THR A 103 7.82 -0.42 -4.12
C THR A 103 7.44 -1.89 -4.34
N VAL A 104 8.27 -2.66 -5.07
CA VAL A 104 8.03 -4.09 -5.32
C VAL A 104 8.27 -4.90 -4.04
N SER A 105 9.31 -4.57 -3.28
CA SER A 105 9.63 -5.18 -1.98
C SER A 105 8.46 -5.03 -1.00
N PHE A 106 7.98 -3.79 -0.79
CA PHE A 106 6.82 -3.50 0.07
C PHE A 106 5.57 -4.26 -0.38
N ASN A 107 5.21 -4.17 -1.66
CA ASN A 107 4.04 -4.85 -2.22
C ASN A 107 4.09 -6.36 -2.05
N THR A 108 5.29 -6.95 -2.13
CA THR A 108 5.47 -8.40 -1.98
C THR A 108 5.21 -8.84 -0.54
N VAL A 109 5.70 -8.09 0.45
CA VAL A 109 5.48 -8.39 1.88
C VAL A 109 4.02 -8.14 2.26
N ILE A 110 3.42 -7.01 1.84
CA ILE A 110 1.98 -6.74 2.03
C ILE A 110 1.16 -7.90 1.46
N SER A 111 1.48 -8.36 0.25
CA SER A 111 0.79 -9.48 -0.39
C SER A 111 0.98 -10.80 0.37
N ALA A 112 2.15 -11.03 0.96
CA ALA A 112 2.41 -12.22 1.78
C ALA A 112 1.53 -12.21 3.04
N TRP A 113 1.46 -11.09 3.76
CA TRP A 113 0.60 -10.92 4.92
C TRP A 113 -0.89 -11.00 4.59
N ALA A 114 -1.32 -10.37 3.49
CA ALA A 114 -2.72 -10.45 3.05
C ALA A 114 -3.15 -11.90 2.79
N LYS A 115 -2.24 -12.75 2.30
CA LYS A 115 -2.50 -14.16 2.01
C LYS A 115 -2.39 -15.05 3.25
N SER A 116 -1.53 -14.71 4.23
CA SER A 116 -1.38 -15.51 5.45
C SER A 116 -2.63 -15.51 6.33
N GLY A 117 -3.42 -14.44 6.28
CA GLY A 117 -4.73 -14.36 6.95
C GLY A 117 -5.86 -15.15 6.28
N ARG A 118 -5.61 -15.92 5.21
CA ARG A 118 -6.65 -16.77 4.62
C ARG A 118 -6.97 -17.95 5.54
N ARG A 119 -8.19 -17.96 6.07
CA ARG A 119 -8.77 -19.12 6.78
C ARG A 119 -8.68 -20.36 5.91
N ARG A 120 -7.84 -21.30 6.32
CA ARG A 120 -7.72 -22.61 5.68
C ARG A 120 -8.89 -23.48 6.14
N GLY A 121 -9.96 -23.43 5.35
CA GLY A 121 -11.03 -24.42 5.39
C GLY A 121 -12.15 -24.10 6.37
N THR A 122 -13.35 -24.43 5.89
CA THR A 122 -14.54 -24.74 6.67
C THR A 122 -14.22 -25.33 8.05
N PRO A 123 -14.94 -24.94 9.12
CA PRO A 123 -14.78 -25.55 10.43
C PRO A 123 -14.80 -27.08 10.25
N PRO A 124 -13.90 -27.83 10.93
CA PRO A 124 -13.83 -29.26 10.77
C PRO A 124 -15.22 -29.84 11.03
N LEU A 125 -15.81 -30.46 9.99
CA LEU A 125 -17.00 -31.25 10.16
C LEU A 125 -16.64 -32.33 11.19
N THR A 126 -17.45 -32.48 12.24
CA THR A 126 -17.24 -33.60 13.15
C THR A 126 -17.38 -34.90 12.36
N ALA A 127 -16.84 -35.99 12.88
CA ALA A 127 -17.00 -37.32 12.26
C ALA A 127 -18.48 -37.67 12.01
N GLU A 128 -19.43 -37.03 12.70
CA GLU A 128 -20.87 -37.22 12.49
C GLU A 128 -21.48 -36.34 11.37
N GLY A 129 -20.67 -35.58 10.63
CA GLY A 129 -21.16 -34.66 9.58
C GLY A 129 -21.97 -33.48 10.12
N LYS A 130 -21.96 -33.25 11.44
CA LYS A 130 -22.62 -32.12 12.07
C LYS A 130 -21.62 -30.98 12.19
N ILE A 131 -22.05 -29.76 11.85
CA ILE A 131 -21.29 -28.55 12.19
C ILE A 131 -21.31 -28.49 13.72
N ALA A 132 -20.16 -28.70 14.36
CA ALA A 132 -20.05 -28.58 15.81
C ALA A 132 -20.63 -27.20 16.20
N PRO A 133 -21.61 -27.14 17.12
CA PRO A 133 -22.16 -25.88 17.56
C PRO A 133 -20.98 -25.02 18.04
N LEU A 134 -20.88 -23.82 17.46
CA LEU A 134 -19.82 -22.80 17.63
C LEU A 134 -19.68 -22.27 19.08
N ALA A 135 -20.11 -23.05 20.07
CA ALA A 135 -20.00 -22.81 21.49
C ALA A 135 -18.56 -23.07 21.98
N ALA A 136 -17.63 -22.21 21.55
CA ALA A 136 -16.28 -21.91 22.05
C ALA A 136 -15.45 -21.38 20.87
N GLY A 137 -15.68 -20.20 20.32
CA GLY A 137 -15.79 -18.94 21.05
C GLY A 137 -14.38 -18.49 21.48
N ARG A 138 -13.79 -17.52 20.78
CA ARG A 138 -12.52 -16.80 21.05
C ARG A 138 -11.16 -17.34 20.61
N ALA A 139 -10.96 -18.59 20.21
CA ALA A 139 -9.74 -18.92 19.42
C ALA A 139 -9.86 -18.44 17.96
N TYR A 140 -10.66 -17.39 17.73
CA TYR A 140 -10.88 -16.72 16.47
C TYR A 140 -9.58 -16.00 16.12
N ASP A 141 -8.68 -16.73 15.47
CA ASP A 141 -7.84 -16.26 14.37
C ASP A 141 -7.26 -14.86 14.57
N GLU A 142 -6.72 -14.62 15.77
CA GLU A 142 -5.88 -13.48 16.12
C GLU A 142 -4.78 -13.31 15.06
N THR A 143 -4.37 -14.42 14.45
CA THR A 143 -3.50 -14.51 13.28
C THR A 143 -3.98 -13.72 12.05
N ALA A 144 -5.25 -13.78 11.66
CA ALA A 144 -5.75 -13.06 10.49
C ALA A 144 -5.91 -11.55 10.75
N THR A 145 -6.34 -11.16 11.96
CA THR A 145 -6.37 -9.75 12.37
C THR A 145 -4.96 -9.19 12.46
N ALA A 146 -4.04 -9.87 13.15
CA ALA A 146 -2.64 -9.48 13.25
C ALA A 146 -1.98 -9.41 11.86
N ALA A 147 -2.31 -10.32 10.95
CA ALA A 147 -1.82 -10.25 9.57
C ALA A 147 -2.31 -9.01 8.82
N SER A 148 -3.55 -8.59 9.06
CA SER A 148 -4.14 -7.39 8.44
C SER A 148 -3.54 -6.11 9.02
N GLU A 149 -3.32 -6.08 10.34
CA GLU A 149 -2.65 -4.99 11.03
C GLU A 149 -1.19 -4.85 10.56
N ARG A 150 -0.45 -5.96 10.45
CA ARG A 150 0.93 -5.96 9.91
C ARG A 150 0.98 -5.45 8.48
N ALA A 151 0.06 -5.89 7.62
CA ALA A 151 -0.03 -5.40 6.26
C ALA A 151 -0.29 -3.88 6.20
N GLU A 152 -1.17 -3.37 7.08
CA GLU A 152 -1.42 -1.93 7.21
C GLU A 152 -0.21 -1.17 7.75
N SER A 153 0.47 -1.68 8.79
CA SER A 153 1.71 -1.08 9.32
C SER A 153 2.79 -0.95 8.24
N ILE A 154 2.96 -1.96 7.38
CA ILE A 154 3.93 -1.91 6.28
C ILE A 154 3.52 -0.85 5.24
N LEU A 155 2.22 -0.68 4.97
CA LEU A 155 1.74 0.40 4.11
C LEU A 155 1.98 1.78 4.73
N ARG A 156 1.81 1.92 6.05
CA ARG A 156 2.12 3.17 6.77
C ARG A 156 3.61 3.49 6.73
N LEU A 157 4.47 2.52 6.96
CA LEU A 157 5.93 2.68 6.79
C LEU A 157 6.27 3.11 5.36
N MET A 158 5.61 2.52 4.36
CA MET A 158 5.79 2.92 2.97
C MET A 158 5.39 4.38 2.70
N GLN A 159 4.34 4.88 3.37
CA GLN A 159 3.90 6.29 3.28
C GLN A 159 4.86 7.23 4.00
N GLU A 160 5.38 6.82 5.16
CA GLU A 160 6.34 7.58 5.95
C GLU A 160 7.65 7.80 5.18
N LEU A 161 8.22 6.73 4.61
CA LEU A 161 9.40 6.82 3.76
C LEU A 161 9.15 7.67 2.49
N GLN A 162 7.91 7.72 2.00
CA GLN A 162 7.54 8.64 0.92
C GLN A 162 7.63 10.10 1.38
N TYR A 163 7.06 10.40 2.54
CA TYR A 163 7.03 11.75 3.11
C TYR A 163 8.44 12.26 3.40
N GLU A 164 9.33 11.41 3.93
CA GLU A 164 10.75 11.73 4.11
C GLU A 164 11.43 12.05 2.78
N SER A 165 11.22 11.22 1.76
CA SER A 165 11.78 11.46 0.42
C SER A 165 11.26 12.74 -0.23
N ASP A 166 9.98 13.08 -0.01
CA ASP A 166 9.37 14.29 -0.54
C ASP A 166 9.89 15.53 0.24
N ALA A 167 10.06 15.44 1.56
CA ALA A 167 10.60 16.50 2.40
C ALA A 167 12.08 16.81 2.12
N GLU A 168 12.91 15.77 1.90
CA GLU A 168 14.30 15.93 1.49
C GLU A 168 14.39 16.69 0.15
N SER A 169 13.48 16.40 -0.79
CA SER A 169 13.49 17.01 -2.12
C SER A 169 13.20 18.52 -2.11
N ASP A 170 12.40 19.00 -1.16
CA ASP A 170 12.11 20.44 -1.01
C ASP A 170 13.30 21.20 -0.39
N THR A 171 14.08 20.54 0.47
CA THR A 171 15.28 21.12 1.09
C THR A 171 16.54 21.04 0.22
N GLU A 172 16.60 20.08 -0.70
CA GLU A 172 17.78 19.86 -1.57
C GLU A 172 17.94 20.90 -2.70
N SER A 173 17.05 21.90 -2.80
CA SER A 173 17.19 22.99 -3.78
C SER A 173 18.51 23.77 -3.63
N ASP A 174 19.15 23.75 -2.45
CA ASP A 174 20.43 24.44 -2.20
C ASP A 174 21.62 23.48 -1.95
N SER A 175 21.39 22.17 -1.78
CA SER A 175 22.43 21.17 -1.50
C SER A 175 22.77 20.24 -2.68
N GLU A 176 22.30 20.54 -3.91
CA GLU A 176 22.88 19.95 -5.14
C GLU A 176 24.42 20.14 -5.20
N MET A 177 24.96 21.12 -4.45
CA MET A 177 26.39 21.43 -4.34
C MET A 177 27.24 20.31 -3.67
N GLU A 178 26.70 19.52 -2.74
CA GLU A 178 27.49 18.46 -2.07
C GLU A 178 27.62 17.17 -2.90
N PHE A 179 26.63 16.88 -3.76
CA PHE A 179 26.74 15.75 -4.69
C PHE A 179 27.72 16.06 -5.82
N ASP A 180 27.75 17.32 -6.27
CA ASP A 180 28.76 17.80 -7.22
C ASP A 180 30.16 17.81 -6.59
N ASP A 181 30.34 18.17 -5.32
CA ASP A 181 31.66 18.14 -4.63
C ASP A 181 32.25 16.71 -4.49
N ILE A 182 31.40 15.69 -4.24
CA ILE A 182 31.85 14.29 -4.22
C ILE A 182 32.29 13.83 -5.62
N PHE A 183 31.71 14.40 -6.69
CA PHE A 183 32.01 14.05 -8.08
C PHE A 183 33.07 14.95 -8.74
N ASP A 184 33.27 16.18 -8.30
CA ASP A 184 34.29 17.11 -8.79
C ASP A 184 35.70 16.61 -8.45
N GLY A 185 35.85 15.86 -7.36
CA GLY A 185 37.06 15.08 -7.06
C GLY A 185 37.37 13.97 -8.08
N TYR A 186 36.42 13.58 -8.94
CA TYR A 186 36.58 12.53 -9.95
C TYR A 186 36.87 13.05 -11.38
N GLY A 187 37.05 14.36 -11.56
CA GLY A 187 37.43 14.98 -12.83
C GLY A 187 36.21 15.28 -13.69
N SER A 188 35.71 16.52 -13.60
CA SER A 188 34.49 17.01 -14.25
C SER A 188 34.57 17.15 -15.78
N GLU A 189 35.68 16.79 -16.42
CA GLU A 189 35.94 17.15 -17.82
C GLU A 189 35.20 16.30 -18.87
N HIS A 190 34.46 15.24 -18.47
CA HIS A 190 33.87 14.33 -19.47
C HIS A 190 32.41 13.88 -19.29
N TYR A 191 31.68 14.32 -18.25
CA TYR A 191 30.28 13.96 -18.05
C TYR A 191 29.33 14.97 -18.69
N ARG A 192 29.30 14.99 -20.03
CA ARG A 192 28.53 15.97 -20.82
C ARG A 192 27.13 15.50 -21.20
N ASP A 193 26.78 14.24 -20.91
CA ASP A 193 25.50 13.67 -21.30
C ASP A 193 24.53 13.73 -20.11
N GLU A 194 23.54 14.62 -20.19
CA GLU A 194 22.41 14.73 -19.24
C GLU A 194 21.73 13.37 -18.99
N GLU A 195 21.83 12.44 -19.95
CA GLU A 195 21.36 11.05 -19.82
C GLU A 195 22.05 10.27 -18.70
N GLU A 196 23.35 10.46 -18.41
CA GLU A 196 24.02 9.77 -17.30
C GLU A 196 23.62 10.34 -15.92
N ARG A 197 23.35 11.67 -15.84
CA ARG A 197 22.83 12.33 -14.63
C ARG A 197 21.40 11.87 -14.33
N ASP A 198 20.57 11.75 -15.36
CA ASP A 198 19.20 11.23 -15.23
C ASP A 198 19.17 9.73 -14.92
N MET A 199 20.22 8.98 -15.30
CA MET A 199 20.41 7.56 -14.94
C MET A 199 20.88 7.32 -13.49
N LEU A 200 21.26 8.38 -12.78
CA LEU A 200 21.65 8.41 -11.37
C LEU A 200 20.54 8.92 -10.44
N LYS A 201 19.47 9.53 -10.97
CA LYS A 201 18.21 9.76 -10.22
C LYS A 201 17.35 8.52 -9.90
N PRO A 202 17.39 7.38 -10.64
CA PRO A 202 16.36 6.35 -10.52
C PRO A 202 16.58 5.38 -9.36
N TRP A 203 17.58 5.58 -8.50
CA TRP A 203 17.71 4.78 -7.26
C TRP A 203 17.18 5.51 -6.03
N LYS A 204 16.93 6.83 -6.10
CA LYS A 204 15.88 7.48 -5.30
C LYS A 204 14.53 7.15 -5.97
N THR A 205 14.20 5.87 -6.14
CA THR A 205 12.83 5.52 -6.51
C THR A 205 11.98 5.96 -5.34
N ALA A 206 11.26 7.08 -5.47
CA ALA A 206 10.29 7.51 -4.47
C ALA A 206 9.42 6.31 -4.11
N ILE A 207 9.58 5.83 -2.88
CA ILE A 207 8.84 4.69 -2.35
C ILE A 207 7.41 5.20 -2.20
N ARG A 208 6.61 5.07 -3.26
CA ARG A 208 5.26 5.62 -3.31
C ARG A 208 4.23 4.50 -3.25
N PRO A 209 3.30 4.51 -2.28
CA PRO A 209 2.19 3.57 -2.25
C PRO A 209 1.42 3.57 -3.57
N THR A 210 1.26 2.38 -4.12
CA THR A 210 0.55 2.15 -5.38
C THR A 210 -0.84 1.61 -5.11
N ALA A 211 -1.70 1.58 -6.13
CA ALA A 211 -2.99 0.90 -6.03
C ALA A 211 -2.83 -0.58 -5.60
N SER A 212 -1.71 -1.23 -5.98
CA SER A 212 -1.40 -2.61 -5.54
C SER A 212 -1.16 -2.69 -4.02
N SER A 213 -0.47 -1.69 -3.44
CA SER A 213 -0.18 -1.59 -2.01
C SER A 213 -1.48 -1.52 -1.20
N TYR A 214 -2.36 -0.56 -1.56
CA TYR A 214 -3.68 -0.41 -0.92
C TYR A 214 -4.56 -1.65 -1.11
N ASN A 215 -4.63 -2.20 -2.32
CA ASN A 215 -5.43 -3.40 -2.60
C ASN A 215 -4.98 -4.60 -1.78
N GLY A 216 -3.67 -4.75 -1.55
CA GLY A 216 -3.13 -5.79 -0.69
C GLY A 216 -3.65 -5.69 0.75
N VAL A 217 -3.58 -4.50 1.34
CA VAL A 217 -4.04 -4.24 2.73
C VAL A 217 -5.57 -4.35 2.83
N ILE A 218 -6.33 -3.77 1.90
CA ILE A 218 -7.80 -3.86 1.88
C ILE A 218 -8.23 -5.33 1.73
N ALA A 219 -7.54 -6.11 0.89
CA ALA A 219 -7.81 -7.54 0.77
C ALA A 219 -7.43 -8.35 2.01
N ALA A 220 -6.46 -7.88 2.82
CA ALA A 220 -6.14 -8.46 4.12
C ALA A 220 -7.31 -8.21 5.10
N TRP A 221 -7.73 -6.95 5.25
CA TRP A 221 -8.88 -6.57 6.07
C TRP A 221 -10.16 -7.29 5.65
N ALA A 222 -10.42 -7.44 4.35
CA ALA A 222 -11.57 -8.17 3.85
C ALA A 222 -11.62 -9.64 4.28
N ARG A 223 -10.48 -10.22 4.67
CA ARG A 223 -10.37 -11.60 5.18
C ARG A 223 -10.31 -11.66 6.70
N SER A 224 -10.06 -10.53 7.36
CA SER A 224 -10.01 -10.45 8.81
C SER A 224 -11.40 -10.71 9.41
N PRO A 225 -11.49 -11.46 10.52
CA PRO A 225 -12.73 -11.60 11.28
C PRO A 225 -13.00 -10.39 12.20
N CYS A 226 -12.16 -9.37 12.20
CA CYS A 226 -12.31 -8.20 13.06
C CYS A 226 -13.61 -7.43 12.72
N PRO A 227 -14.44 -7.07 13.71
CA PRO A 227 -15.68 -6.31 13.46
C PRO A 227 -15.42 -4.93 12.84
N ASP A 228 -14.25 -4.34 13.10
CA ASP A 228 -13.84 -3.04 12.54
C ASP A 228 -13.18 -3.15 11.15
N ALA A 229 -12.91 -4.36 10.67
CA ALA A 229 -12.31 -4.61 9.35
C ALA A 229 -12.97 -3.85 8.19
N PRO A 230 -14.31 -3.83 8.03
CA PRO A 230 -14.95 -3.07 6.96
C PRO A 230 -14.69 -1.56 7.05
N ARG A 231 -14.69 -0.98 8.26
CA ARG A 231 -14.45 0.45 8.46
C ARG A 231 -13.01 0.81 8.12
N ARG A 232 -12.04 -0.02 8.51
CA ARG A 232 -10.62 0.16 8.14
C ARG A 232 -10.40 0.02 6.63
N ALA A 233 -11.03 -0.98 5.99
CA ALA A 233 -11.00 -1.13 4.54
C ALA A 233 -11.59 0.09 3.80
N LEU A 234 -12.72 0.62 4.28
CA LEU A 234 -13.33 1.83 3.74
C LEU A 234 -12.46 3.08 3.95
N ALA A 235 -11.83 3.23 5.12
CA ALA A 235 -10.92 4.33 5.39
C ALA A 235 -9.73 4.33 4.41
N LEU A 236 -9.12 3.17 4.15
CA LEU A 236 -8.04 3.02 3.18
C LEU A 236 -8.49 3.31 1.73
N LEU A 237 -9.70 2.91 1.36
CA LEU A 237 -10.30 3.25 0.06
C LEU A 237 -10.46 4.77 -0.09
N ASN A 238 -10.95 5.45 0.95
CA ASN A 238 -11.11 6.91 0.95
C ASN A 238 -9.77 7.64 0.89
N GLU A 239 -8.77 7.16 1.64
CA GLU A 239 -7.40 7.68 1.61
C GLU A 239 -6.79 7.60 0.20
N MET A 240 -6.96 6.45 -0.47
CA MET A 240 -6.52 6.30 -1.85
C MET A 240 -7.26 7.24 -2.82
N ALA A 241 -8.58 7.41 -2.66
CA ALA A 241 -9.36 8.34 -3.48
C ALA A 241 -8.92 9.80 -3.25
N GLU A 242 -8.64 10.19 -2.01
CA GLU A 242 -8.15 11.53 -1.68
C GLU A 242 -6.75 11.78 -2.25
N ALA A 243 -5.83 10.82 -2.14
CA ALA A 243 -4.50 10.93 -2.74
C ALA A 243 -4.57 11.13 -4.27
N HIS A 244 -5.52 10.47 -4.94
CA HIS A 244 -5.79 10.67 -6.35
C HIS A 244 -6.33 12.08 -6.66
N ARG A 245 -7.30 12.56 -5.87
CA ARG A 245 -7.89 13.90 -6.05
C ARG A 245 -6.88 15.01 -5.79
N SER A 246 -6.10 14.92 -4.72
CA SER A 246 -5.04 15.89 -4.39
C SER A 246 -3.99 15.99 -5.49
N HIS A 247 -3.58 14.86 -6.08
CA HIS A 247 -2.64 14.88 -7.20
C HIS A 247 -3.25 15.48 -8.47
N ARG A 248 -4.54 15.23 -8.76
CA ARG A 248 -5.24 15.90 -9.87
C ARG A 248 -5.31 17.41 -9.68
N ARG A 249 -5.56 17.87 -8.44
CA ARG A 249 -5.63 19.31 -8.08
C ARG A 249 -4.29 20.01 -8.23
N SER A 250 -3.17 19.36 -7.88
CA SER A 250 -1.84 19.96 -8.03
C SER A 250 -1.35 19.99 -9.48
N HIS A 251 -1.93 19.19 -10.39
CA HIS A 251 -1.52 19.10 -11.80
C HIS A 251 -2.70 19.31 -12.79
N PRO A 252 -3.40 20.46 -12.74
CA PRO A 252 -4.62 20.69 -13.52
C PRO A 252 -4.37 20.70 -15.05
N HIS A 253 -3.16 21.05 -15.49
CA HIS A 253 -2.86 21.27 -16.91
C HIS A 253 -2.46 20.02 -17.70
N SER A 254 -2.26 18.86 -17.06
CA SER A 254 -1.89 17.61 -17.76
C SER A 254 -3.03 17.08 -18.66
N ARG A 255 -4.29 17.53 -18.45
CA ARG A 255 -5.44 17.07 -19.23
C ARG A 255 -5.74 17.85 -20.52
N ARG A 256 -5.10 19.02 -20.77
CA ARG A 256 -5.51 19.88 -21.90
C ARG A 256 -4.94 19.49 -23.28
N GLY A 257 -4.07 18.48 -23.36
CA GLY A 257 -3.36 18.12 -24.60
C GLY A 257 -3.98 17.02 -25.50
N GLY A 258 -5.00 16.29 -25.06
CA GLY A 258 -5.34 14.99 -25.69
C GLY A 258 -6.57 14.92 -26.59
N ARG A 259 -7.36 15.98 -26.73
CA ARG A 259 -8.68 15.93 -27.42
C ARG A 259 -8.67 16.71 -28.74
N GLY A 260 -7.77 16.34 -29.64
CA GLY A 260 -7.66 16.98 -30.97
C GLY A 260 -7.22 16.07 -32.12
N GLY A 261 -6.89 14.80 -31.88
CA GLY A 261 -6.42 13.88 -32.91
C GLY A 261 -7.46 12.82 -33.26
N ASN A 262 -8.45 13.18 -34.09
CA ASN A 262 -9.33 12.23 -34.76
C ASN A 262 -8.55 11.43 -35.82
N GLY A 263 -7.73 10.47 -35.36
CA GLY A 263 -6.95 9.58 -36.20
C GLY A 263 -7.33 8.14 -35.90
N GLY A 264 -8.27 7.60 -36.68
CA GLY A 264 -8.71 6.22 -36.58
C GLY A 264 -7.55 5.23 -36.71
N GLY A 265 -7.08 4.70 -35.58
CA GLY A 265 -6.03 3.70 -35.49
C GLY A 265 -6.50 2.52 -34.65
N ARG A 266 -7.05 1.53 -35.32
CA ARG A 266 -7.52 0.23 -34.81
C ARG A 266 -6.48 -0.46 -33.91
N TYR A 267 -6.98 -0.98 -32.79
CA TYR A 267 -6.53 -2.16 -32.02
C TYR A 267 -5.02 -2.44 -31.89
N GLY A 268 -4.52 -2.35 -30.65
CA GLY A 268 -3.26 -2.99 -30.29
C GLY A 268 -2.89 -2.70 -28.85
N GLY A 269 -3.39 -3.53 -27.92
CA GLY A 269 -3.06 -3.48 -26.50
C GLY A 269 -1.55 -3.45 -26.29
N ARG A 270 -1.05 -2.33 -25.76
CA ARG A 270 0.25 -2.24 -25.11
C ARG A 270 0.01 -1.74 -23.70
N THR A 271 -0.07 -2.68 -22.78
CA THR A 271 0.19 -2.41 -21.36
C THR A 271 1.54 -1.70 -21.25
N ALA A 272 1.48 -0.48 -20.73
CA ALA A 272 2.58 0.40 -20.41
C ALA A 272 3.86 -0.36 -19.97
N ARG A 273 4.83 -0.42 -20.88
CA ARG A 273 6.25 -0.63 -20.56
C ARG A 273 6.98 0.66 -20.90
N GLY A 274 6.81 1.65 -20.06
CA GLY A 274 7.57 2.89 -20.07
C GLY A 274 7.46 3.44 -18.67
N GLY A 275 8.61 3.63 -18.01
CA GLY A 275 8.72 4.02 -16.59
C GLY A 275 8.24 5.44 -16.33
N GLY A 276 7.01 5.76 -16.73
CA GLY A 276 6.32 6.94 -16.29
C GLY A 276 6.16 6.84 -14.78
N LEU A 277 6.64 7.88 -14.09
CA LEU A 277 6.48 8.08 -12.65
C LEU A 277 5.11 7.58 -12.23
N ALA A 278 5.09 6.63 -11.29
CA ALA A 278 3.85 6.00 -10.87
C ALA A 278 2.89 7.11 -10.41
N GLY A 279 1.83 7.31 -11.19
CA GLY A 279 0.76 8.23 -10.85
C GLY A 279 0.19 7.89 -9.48
N PRO A 280 -0.56 8.83 -8.87
CA PRO A 280 -1.24 8.59 -7.61
C PRO A 280 -2.07 7.30 -7.70
N PRO A 281 -2.21 6.56 -6.60
CA PRO A 281 -2.98 5.34 -6.59
C PRO A 281 -4.45 5.64 -6.89
N THR A 282 -4.98 5.12 -7.99
CA THR A 282 -6.40 5.23 -8.35
C THR A 282 -7.17 4.04 -7.78
N PRO A 283 -8.32 4.25 -7.10
CA PRO A 283 -9.24 3.17 -6.79
C PRO A 283 -9.65 2.39 -8.04
N THR A 284 -9.53 1.06 -7.98
CA THR A 284 -9.94 0.16 -9.08
C THR A 284 -11.17 -0.62 -8.67
N SER A 285 -11.86 -1.25 -9.63
CA SER A 285 -12.98 -2.15 -9.33
C SER A 285 -12.61 -3.26 -8.33
N ALA A 286 -11.36 -3.75 -8.37
CA ALA A 286 -10.86 -4.73 -7.41
C ALA A 286 -10.77 -4.17 -5.97
N THR A 287 -10.44 -2.88 -5.81
CA THR A 287 -10.45 -2.18 -4.52
C THR A 287 -11.86 -2.14 -3.94
N TYR A 288 -12.83 -1.70 -4.74
CA TYR A 288 -14.24 -1.61 -4.33
C TYR A 288 -14.80 -2.99 -3.96
N CYS A 289 -14.58 -4.00 -4.79
CA CYS A 289 -15.01 -5.38 -4.52
C CYS A 289 -14.40 -5.95 -3.23
N SER A 290 -13.13 -5.65 -2.95
CA SER A 290 -12.48 -6.08 -1.71
C SER A 290 -13.08 -5.39 -0.49
N THR A 291 -13.39 -4.09 -0.58
CA THR A 291 -14.05 -3.33 0.49
C THR A 291 -15.46 -3.87 0.77
N ILE A 292 -16.25 -4.10 -0.28
CA ILE A 292 -17.59 -4.73 -0.16
C ILE A 292 -17.50 -6.13 0.46
N THR A 293 -16.47 -6.90 0.11
CA THR A 293 -16.22 -8.21 0.73
C THR A 293 -15.94 -8.10 2.22
N ALA A 294 -15.25 -7.04 2.67
CA ALA A 294 -15.04 -6.78 4.09
C ALA A 294 -16.36 -6.53 4.84
N PHE A 295 -17.27 -5.74 4.25
CA PHE A 295 -18.61 -5.53 4.79
C PHE A 295 -19.43 -6.81 4.83
N LYS A 296 -19.40 -7.62 3.77
CA LYS A 296 -20.07 -8.92 3.72
C LYS A 296 -19.64 -9.86 4.85
N ASN A 297 -18.37 -9.81 5.25
CA ASN A 297 -17.82 -10.68 6.29
C ASN A 297 -18.01 -10.11 7.71
N SER A 298 -18.50 -8.87 7.84
CA SER A 298 -18.78 -8.24 9.12
C SER A 298 -20.07 -8.74 9.74
N SER A 299 -20.14 -8.72 11.07
CA SER A 299 -21.36 -8.96 11.85
C SER A 299 -22.16 -7.67 12.11
N ASP A 300 -21.72 -6.50 11.61
CA ASP A 300 -22.40 -5.22 11.79
C ASP A 300 -23.74 -5.21 11.00
N PRO A 301 -24.89 -4.97 11.65
CA PRO A 301 -26.19 -4.90 10.97
C PRO A 301 -26.28 -3.78 9.92
N ARG A 302 -25.44 -2.75 10.00
CA ARG A 302 -25.37 -1.65 9.01
C ARG A 302 -24.48 -1.96 7.81
N ALA A 303 -23.76 -3.08 7.83
CA ALA A 303 -22.80 -3.41 6.79
C ALA A 303 -23.41 -3.49 5.38
N ALA A 304 -24.70 -3.84 5.27
CA ALA A 304 -25.39 -3.87 3.99
C ALA A 304 -25.57 -2.46 3.40
N ASP A 305 -26.04 -1.50 4.19
CA ASP A 305 -26.27 -0.11 3.76
C ASP A 305 -24.94 0.55 3.36
N ASP A 306 -23.88 0.34 4.16
CA ASP A 306 -22.55 0.87 3.86
C ASP A 306 -21.95 0.23 2.59
N ALA A 307 -22.14 -1.09 2.39
CA ALA A 307 -21.69 -1.77 1.18
C ALA A 307 -22.43 -1.28 -0.07
N GLU A 308 -23.72 -0.95 0.04
CA GLU A 308 -24.49 -0.33 -1.04
C GLU A 308 -23.92 1.05 -1.39
N GLY A 309 -23.58 1.86 -0.39
CA GLY A 309 -22.90 3.16 -0.61
C GLY A 309 -21.57 3.03 -1.35
N VAL A 310 -20.74 2.04 -0.98
CA VAL A 310 -19.48 1.73 -1.70
C VAL A 310 -19.74 1.27 -3.14
N PHE A 311 -20.77 0.45 -3.35
CA PHE A 311 -21.15 -0.01 -4.69
C PHE A 311 -21.69 1.12 -5.58
N ALA A 312 -22.50 2.03 -5.02
CA ALA A 312 -22.99 3.21 -5.71
C ALA A 312 -21.83 4.12 -6.16
N ARG A 313 -20.84 4.36 -5.30
CA ARG A 313 -19.60 5.08 -5.66
C ARG A 313 -18.83 4.39 -6.78
N MET A 314 -18.73 3.07 -6.76
CA MET A 314 -18.09 2.32 -7.84
C MET A 314 -18.84 2.49 -9.18
N LEU A 315 -20.17 2.45 -9.18
CA LEU A 315 -21.00 2.55 -10.39
C LEU A 315 -21.06 3.95 -10.97
N LEU A 316 -21.20 4.95 -10.11
CA LEU A 316 -21.16 6.34 -10.51
C LEU A 316 -19.74 6.75 -10.93
N GLY A 317 -18.73 5.90 -10.73
CA GLY A 317 -17.36 6.32 -10.60
C GLY A 317 -17.22 7.26 -9.39
N ASP A 318 -16.01 7.46 -8.89
CA ASP A 318 -15.71 8.77 -8.29
C ASP A 318 -15.71 9.80 -9.45
N LEU A 319 -16.84 9.92 -10.17
CA LEU A 319 -17.21 11.07 -10.97
C LEU A 319 -17.32 12.18 -9.94
N ASP A 320 -16.16 12.74 -9.61
CA ASP A 320 -16.05 14.16 -9.40
C ASP A 320 -16.81 14.79 -10.60
N HIS A 321 -18.11 15.05 -10.41
CA HIS A 321 -18.63 16.37 -10.70
C HIS A 321 -17.70 17.29 -9.91
N ASP A 322 -16.55 17.58 -10.52
CA ASP A 322 -15.90 18.86 -10.38
C ASP A 322 -17.01 19.83 -10.84
N ASP A 323 -18.01 20.07 -9.98
CA ASP A 323 -18.74 21.33 -9.95
C ASP A 323 -17.64 22.32 -9.62
N ASP A 324 -16.87 22.64 -10.66
CA ASP A 324 -16.44 23.99 -10.94
C ASP A 324 -17.75 24.81 -10.95
N ASP A 325 -18.34 25.01 -9.76
CA ASP A 325 -18.75 26.31 -9.27
C ASP A 325 -17.50 27.20 -9.44
N ASP A 326 -17.19 27.50 -10.71
CA ASP A 326 -16.83 28.83 -11.14
C ASP A 326 -17.87 29.68 -10.43
N GLY A 327 -17.51 30.13 -9.23
CA GLY A 327 -18.10 31.23 -8.52
C GLY A 327 -17.99 32.42 -9.43
N GLY A 328 -18.83 32.42 -10.47
CA GLY A 328 -19.30 33.59 -11.16
C GLY A 328 -19.72 34.48 -10.04
N SER A 329 -18.85 35.46 -9.80
CA SER A 329 -18.98 36.49 -8.80
C SER A 329 -20.27 37.22 -9.17
N SER A 330 -21.40 36.70 -8.70
CA SER A 330 -22.68 37.35 -8.78
C SER A 330 -22.60 38.46 -7.75
N SER A 331 -22.10 39.58 -8.28
CA SER A 331 -22.47 40.92 -7.87
C SER A 331 -23.74 40.88 -7.03
N SER A 332 -23.58 41.23 -5.77
CA SER A 332 -24.61 41.75 -4.89
C SER A 332 -25.78 42.36 -5.68
N ASP A 333 -26.93 41.69 -5.67
CA ASP A 333 -28.18 42.40 -5.76
C ASP A 333 -29.17 41.82 -4.75
N GLY A 334 -29.68 42.73 -3.93
CA GLY A 334 -30.40 42.45 -2.70
C GLY A 334 -31.75 41.81 -2.96
N GLY A 335 -32.02 40.70 -2.28
CA GLY A 335 -33.30 40.01 -2.36
C GLY A 335 -33.64 39.32 -1.05
N SER A 336 -33.96 40.13 -0.04
CA SER A 336 -34.58 39.70 1.21
C SER A 336 -35.79 38.80 0.93
N ARG A 337 -35.69 37.50 1.25
CA ARG A 337 -36.84 36.60 1.36
C ARG A 337 -36.79 35.85 2.68
N ASP A 338 -37.60 36.40 3.58
CA ASP A 338 -38.20 35.80 4.75
C ASP A 338 -38.67 34.35 4.48
N TRP A 339 -38.15 33.40 5.26
CA TRP A 339 -38.70 32.06 5.38
C TRP A 339 -39.17 31.86 6.81
N GLY A 340 -40.48 32.08 6.97
CA GLY A 340 -41.21 31.88 8.20
C GLY A 340 -41.08 30.47 8.77
N ARG A 341 -40.96 30.45 10.10
CA ARG A 341 -41.24 29.34 11.00
C ARG A 341 -42.57 28.64 10.64
N GLY A 342 -42.58 27.30 10.64
CA GLY A 342 -43.83 26.56 10.73
C GLY A 342 -43.70 25.04 10.77
N GLY A 343 -44.05 24.43 11.91
CA GLY A 343 -44.49 23.03 12.05
C GLY A 343 -43.37 22.00 12.25
N GLY A 344 -43.24 21.23 13.34
CA GLY A 344 -44.24 20.85 14.34
C GLY A 344 -44.90 19.51 14.00
N MET A 345 -44.15 18.40 13.97
CA MET A 345 -44.64 17.01 14.02
C MET A 345 -43.49 16.16 14.63
N GLY A 346 -43.63 15.22 15.55
CA GLY A 346 -44.76 14.52 16.15
C GLY A 346 -44.16 13.21 16.67
N ARG A 347 -43.87 13.11 17.98
CA ARG A 347 -43.25 11.92 18.59
C ARG A 347 -44.29 10.80 18.69
N GLY A 348 -44.25 9.84 17.77
CA GLY A 348 -45.02 8.60 17.83
C GLY A 348 -44.33 7.59 18.76
N GLY A 349 -44.90 7.37 19.95
CA GLY A 349 -44.45 6.37 20.90
C GLY A 349 -44.85 4.96 20.48
N LEU A 350 -43.86 4.08 20.28
CA LEU A 350 -44.08 2.64 20.18
C LEU A 350 -44.07 2.00 21.58
N ARG A 351 -45.27 1.79 22.12
CA ARG A 351 -45.52 0.85 23.21
C ARG A 351 -45.31 -0.57 22.69
N ARG A 352 -44.20 -1.23 23.07
CA ARG A 352 -44.09 -2.69 22.94
C ARG A 352 -44.66 -3.36 24.19
N ARG A 353 -45.77 -4.03 23.95
CA ARG A 353 -46.61 -4.82 24.85
C ARG A 353 -45.82 -6.05 25.32
N GLY A 354 -45.65 -6.20 26.63
CA GLY A 354 -45.18 -7.42 27.25
C GLY A 354 -46.19 -8.55 27.03
N GLY A 355 -45.76 -9.60 26.35
CA GLY A 355 -46.46 -10.87 26.26
C GLY A 355 -45.86 -11.85 27.26
N GLY A 356 -46.43 -11.89 28.46
CA GLY A 356 -46.24 -12.99 29.39
C GLY A 356 -47.13 -14.17 28.99
N GLY A 357 -46.52 -15.33 28.81
CA GLY A 357 -47.16 -16.64 28.76
C GLY A 357 -46.03 -17.66 28.97
N GLY A 358 -46.02 -18.53 29.97
CA GLY A 358 -47.11 -19.04 30.78
C GLY A 358 -47.34 -20.51 30.44
N ARG A 359 -46.68 -21.37 31.23
CA ARG A 359 -47.06 -22.76 31.59
C ARG A 359 -46.83 -23.89 30.57
N GLY A 360 -46.42 -25.02 31.12
CA GLY A 360 -46.31 -26.33 30.50
C GLY A 360 -45.24 -27.15 31.18
#